data_AF-A0A7Y1ZAF8-F1
#
_entry.id   AF-A0A7Y1ZAF8-F1
#
_cell.length_a   1.000
_cell.length_b   1.000
_cell.length_c   1.000
_cell.angle_alpha   90.00
_cell.angle_beta   90.00
_cell.angle_gamma   90.00
#
_symmetry.space_group_name_H-M   'P 1'
#
loop_
_entity.id
_entity.type
_entity.pdbx_description
1 polymer ?
#
loop_
_entity_poly.entity_id
_entity_poly.type
_entity_poly.pdbx_seq_one_letter_code
_entity_poly.pdbx_strand_id
1 'polypeptide(L)'
;KMLISNLKSIGTPAKIVLFVLWLGSIIGLGILGIRQATETAFDGEYINEYTLPVRTGDTLNIKMVSNDKYEYDARRRGRLDIKYDENDEKLIYSTDVRLIVRSTTDSIGRIVIEKRAEGSDYLAAKDRAQAINYDYNYDSATSSLGLNAYLTTDFENKYRDQEVEVIVYLPIGSVLYADDNTYSFHRNDSYYRDILDNGDEEKYLIIEDGATRCLECPEKTSEEWEDDWTDKDGGVYIKNENGEYIKIDEDGLKIQDDDGDKLIIDEDGIEIESKDPNDSINIKIGN
;
A
#
# COMPACT_ATOMS: atom_id res chain seq x y z
N LYS A 1 -23.08 -57.78 2.96
CA LYS A 1 -23.62 -57.44 4.30
C LYS A 1 -22.52 -57.75 5.33
N MET A 2 -21.69 -56.78 5.70
CA MET A 2 -20.72 -56.96 6.80
C MET A 2 -21.40 -56.56 8.10
N LEU A 3 -21.92 -57.56 8.82
CA LEU A 3 -22.57 -57.39 10.12
C LEU A 3 -21.57 -57.80 11.20
N ILE A 4 -20.78 -56.84 11.68
CA ILE A 4 -20.07 -56.99 12.95
C ILE A 4 -21.07 -56.61 14.05
N SER A 5 -21.81 -57.60 14.53
CA SER A 5 -22.74 -57.46 15.65
C SER A 5 -22.06 -57.97 16.92
N ASN A 6 -21.12 -57.21 17.47
CA ASN A 6 -20.68 -57.27 18.88
C ASN A 6 -19.54 -56.28 19.11
N LEU A 7 -19.86 -54.98 19.13
CA LEU A 7 -18.98 -53.98 19.72
C LEU A 7 -19.24 -53.97 21.23
N LYS A 8 -18.29 -54.51 22.00
CA LYS A 8 -18.36 -54.54 23.47
C LYS A 8 -18.38 -53.09 23.97
N SER A 9 -19.45 -52.70 24.67
CA SER A 9 -19.59 -51.34 25.23
C SER A 9 -18.38 -51.00 26.08
N ILE A 10 -17.82 -49.82 25.87
CA ILE A 10 -16.71 -49.30 26.65
C ILE A 10 -17.11 -49.26 28.14
N GLY A 11 -16.26 -49.79 29.03
CA GLY A 11 -16.56 -49.90 30.45
C GLY A 11 -16.68 -48.53 31.12
N THR A 12 -17.52 -48.41 32.16
CA THR A 12 -17.70 -47.18 32.94
C THR A 12 -16.40 -46.51 33.39
N PRO A 13 -15.35 -47.24 33.84
CA PRO A 13 -14.07 -46.63 34.18
C PRO A 13 -13.40 -45.91 32.98
N ALA A 14 -13.48 -46.50 31.79
CA ALA A 14 -12.93 -45.90 30.59
C ALA A 14 -13.70 -44.65 30.15
N LYS A 15 -15.03 -44.60 30.36
CA LYS A 15 -15.83 -43.38 30.13
C LYS A 15 -15.42 -42.23 31.04
N ILE A 16 -15.16 -42.52 32.32
CA ILE A 16 -14.71 -41.51 33.30
C ILE A 16 -13.34 -40.98 32.91
N VAL A 17 -12.39 -41.85 32.58
CA VAL A 17 -11.04 -41.43 32.13
C VAL A 17 -11.12 -40.56 30.88
N LEU A 18 -11.95 -40.95 29.90
CA LEU A 18 -12.13 -40.17 28.67
C LEU A 18 -12.72 -38.78 28.94
N PHE A 19 -13.68 -38.69 29.87
CA PHE A 19 -14.27 -37.41 30.27
C PHE A 19 -13.28 -36.50 31.00
N VAL A 20 -12.48 -37.06 31.92
CA VAL A 20 -11.43 -36.32 32.62
C VAL A 20 -10.34 -35.84 31.65
N LEU A 21 -9.91 -36.71 30.72
CA LEU A 21 -8.95 -36.35 29.67
C LEU A 21 -9.49 -35.23 28.77
N TRP A 22 -10.75 -35.33 28.36
CA TRP A 22 -11.42 -34.31 27.54
C TRP A 22 -11.49 -32.97 28.27
N LEU A 23 -11.93 -32.96 29.52
CA LEU A 23 -12.02 -31.75 30.32
C LEU A 23 -10.63 -31.13 30.57
N GLY A 24 -9.63 -31.96 30.88
CA GLY A 24 -8.24 -31.52 31.04
C GLY A 24 -7.67 -30.93 29.75
N SER A 25 -8.02 -31.49 28.59
CA SER A 25 -7.60 -30.97 27.28
C SER A 25 -8.21 -29.60 27.00
N ILE A 26 -9.51 -29.40 27.30
CA ILE A 26 -10.18 -28.10 27.12
C ILE A 26 -9.54 -27.04 28.01
N ILE A 27 -9.28 -27.36 29.28
CA ILE A 27 -8.65 -26.41 30.22
C ILE A 27 -7.24 -26.06 29.74
N GLY A 28 -6.46 -27.06 29.32
CA GLY A 28 -5.10 -26.86 28.81
C GLY A 28 -5.09 -25.97 27.56
N LEU A 29 -5.97 -26.24 26.60
CA LEU A 29 -6.13 -25.41 25.40
C LEU A 29 -6.60 -23.99 25.75
N GLY A 30 -7.50 -23.83 26.72
CA GLY A 30 -7.95 -22.51 27.19
C GLY A 30 -6.82 -21.67 27.76
N ILE A 31 -5.97 -22.25 28.60
CA ILE A 31 -4.80 -21.55 29.17
C ILE A 31 -3.81 -21.14 28.07
N LEU A 32 -3.52 -22.03 27.13
CA LEU A 32 -2.62 -21.74 26.00
C LEU A 32 -3.20 -20.67 25.08
N GLY A 33 -4.51 -20.74 24.79
CA GLY A 33 -5.20 -19.76 23.96
C GLY A 33 -5.17 -18.36 24.58
N ILE A 34 -5.45 -18.24 25.88
CA ILE A 34 -5.38 -16.95 26.59
C ILE A 34 -3.95 -16.40 26.55
N ARG A 35 -2.94 -17.22 26.87
CA ARG A 35 -1.54 -16.78 26.86
C ARG A 35 -1.10 -16.27 25.49
N GLN A 36 -1.48 -16.99 24.43
CA GLN A 36 -1.14 -16.58 23.06
C GLN A 36 -1.85 -15.28 22.67
N ALA A 37 -3.12 -15.10 23.06
CA ALA A 37 -3.87 -13.88 22.76
C ALA A 37 -3.34 -12.64 23.52
N THR A 38 -2.76 -12.83 24.70
CA THR A 38 -2.22 -11.72 25.51
C THR A 38 -0.83 -11.26 25.07
N GLU A 39 -0.15 -11.98 24.19
CA GLU A 39 1.25 -11.71 23.80
C GLU A 39 1.42 -10.59 22.76
N THR A 40 0.32 -10.12 22.18
CA THR A 40 0.23 -9.09 21.13
C THR A 40 -0.82 -8.03 21.50
N ALA A 41 -0.97 -7.75 22.80
CA ALA A 41 -2.04 -6.90 23.30
C ALA A 41 -1.68 -5.40 23.33
N PHE A 42 -0.40 -5.07 23.20
CA PHE A 42 0.13 -3.72 23.32
C PHE A 42 1.17 -3.43 22.25
N ASP A 43 1.15 -2.21 21.74
CA ASP A 43 2.16 -1.68 20.82
C ASP A 43 3.21 -0.87 21.58
N GLY A 44 4.46 -1.00 21.16
CA GLY A 44 5.60 -0.27 21.71
C GLY A 44 6.40 0.38 20.59
N GLU A 45 6.95 1.56 20.89
CA GLU A 45 7.71 2.37 19.93
C GLU A 45 9.09 2.75 20.50
N TYR A 46 10.07 2.83 19.62
CA TYR A 46 11.41 3.34 19.91
C TYR A 46 11.90 4.25 18.79
N ILE A 47 12.11 5.53 19.13
CA ILE A 47 12.40 6.60 18.17
C ILE A 47 13.84 7.07 18.33
N ASN A 48 14.56 7.19 17.21
CA ASN A 48 15.86 7.83 17.14
C ASN A 48 15.83 8.97 16.12
N GLU A 49 16.48 10.08 16.43
CA GLU A 49 16.53 11.26 15.56
C GLU A 49 18.00 11.62 15.27
N TYR A 50 18.28 11.88 14.00
CA TYR A 50 19.61 12.20 13.49
C TYR A 50 19.56 13.44 12.60
N THR A 51 20.58 14.29 12.69
CA THR A 51 20.73 15.43 11.78
C THR A 51 21.20 14.95 10.41
N LEU A 52 20.56 15.44 9.35
CA LEU A 52 20.93 15.17 7.95
C LEU A 52 21.50 16.47 7.36
N PRO A 53 22.77 16.51 6.92
CA PRO A 53 23.43 17.75 6.47
C PRO A 53 22.97 18.19 5.07
N VAL A 54 21.67 18.35 4.88
CA VAL A 54 21.00 18.88 3.70
C VAL A 54 20.39 20.22 4.07
N ARG A 55 20.61 21.26 3.26
CA ARG A 55 20.10 22.61 3.45
C ARG A 55 19.25 23.05 2.26
N THR A 56 18.58 24.19 2.40
CA THR A 56 17.88 24.84 1.28
C THR A 56 18.83 25.04 0.10
N GLY A 57 18.40 24.62 -1.10
CA GLY A 57 19.18 24.67 -2.34
C GLY A 57 20.06 23.44 -2.59
N ASP A 58 20.28 22.58 -1.59
CA ASP A 58 21.00 21.32 -1.79
C ASP A 58 20.09 20.27 -2.45
N THR A 59 20.70 19.32 -3.17
CA THR A 59 20.01 18.15 -3.72
C THR A 59 20.32 16.91 -2.89
N LEU A 60 19.30 16.19 -2.45
CA LEU A 60 19.43 14.90 -1.79
C LEU A 60 18.95 13.79 -2.72
N ASN A 61 19.79 12.77 -2.91
CA ASN A 61 19.42 11.53 -3.58
C ASN A 61 19.05 10.47 -2.54
N ILE A 62 17.83 9.93 -2.56
CA ILE A 62 17.38 8.87 -1.64
C ILE A 62 17.25 7.57 -2.40
N LYS A 63 17.77 6.48 -1.82
CA LYS A 63 17.62 5.13 -2.38
C LYS A 63 17.48 4.08 -1.30
N MET A 64 16.85 2.97 -1.67
CA MET A 64 16.76 1.79 -0.82
C MET A 64 17.95 0.87 -1.06
N VAL A 65 18.55 0.35 0.02
CA VAL A 65 19.71 -0.55 -0.01
C VAL A 65 19.26 -1.94 0.40
N SER A 66 19.17 -2.83 -0.58
CA SER A 66 18.92 -4.26 -0.36
C SER A 66 20.13 -4.95 0.27
N ASN A 67 19.90 -6.13 0.84
CA ASN A 67 20.97 -7.02 1.25
C ASN A 67 20.99 -8.24 0.32
N ASP A 68 21.98 -8.31 -0.56
CA ASP A 68 22.13 -9.37 -1.55
C ASP A 68 22.15 -10.79 -0.95
N LYS A 69 22.48 -10.94 0.33
CA LYS A 69 22.41 -12.24 1.04
C LYS A 69 20.99 -12.69 1.31
N TYR A 70 20.05 -11.76 1.49
CA TYR A 70 18.67 -12.04 1.88
C TYR A 70 17.68 -11.90 0.73
N GLU A 71 17.79 -10.80 -0.03
CA GLU A 71 16.95 -10.46 -1.16
C GLU A 71 17.65 -9.43 -2.05
N TYR A 72 17.82 -9.74 -3.34
CA TYR A 72 18.52 -8.87 -4.31
C TYR A 72 17.67 -7.65 -4.71
N ASP A 73 16.36 -7.83 -4.82
CA ASP A 73 15.39 -6.81 -5.23
C ASP A 73 14.31 -6.69 -4.14
N ALA A 74 14.70 -6.06 -3.03
CA ALA A 74 13.83 -5.87 -1.89
C ALA A 74 12.72 -4.87 -2.25
N ARG A 75 11.47 -5.35 -2.16
CA ARG A 75 10.28 -4.51 -2.19
C ARG A 75 9.63 -4.56 -0.82
N ARG A 76 8.99 -3.47 -0.42
CA ARG A 76 8.29 -3.43 0.86
C ARG A 76 7.21 -4.51 0.89
N ARG A 77 7.31 -5.40 1.88
CA ARG A 77 6.37 -6.47 2.17
C ARG A 77 6.27 -6.60 3.69
N GLY A 78 5.05 -6.58 4.23
CA GLY A 78 4.79 -6.79 5.66
C GLY A 78 4.94 -8.25 6.10
N ARG A 79 5.92 -8.99 5.57
CA ARG A 79 6.18 -10.40 5.90
C ARG A 79 7.45 -10.52 6.70
N LEU A 80 7.40 -11.34 7.75
CA LEU A 80 8.53 -11.72 8.58
C LEU A 80 9.06 -13.09 8.15
N ASP A 81 10.36 -13.16 7.89
CA ASP A 81 11.08 -14.35 7.46
C ASP A 81 12.18 -14.75 8.43
N ILE A 82 12.41 -16.06 8.57
CA ILE A 82 13.59 -16.56 9.27
C ILE A 82 14.74 -16.64 8.26
N LYS A 83 15.86 -15.99 8.57
CA LYS A 83 17.11 -16.05 7.82
C LYS A 83 18.26 -16.39 8.77
N TYR A 84 19.47 -16.51 8.22
CA TYR A 84 20.69 -16.78 8.98
C TYR A 84 21.66 -15.61 8.81
N ASP A 85 22.35 -15.24 9.88
CA ASP A 85 23.38 -14.21 9.87
C ASP A 85 24.73 -14.75 9.34
N GLU A 86 25.81 -13.97 9.49
CA GLU A 86 27.15 -14.40 9.06
C GLU A 86 27.76 -15.51 9.92
N ASN A 87 27.20 -15.76 11.11
CA ASN A 87 27.65 -16.74 12.09
C ASN A 87 26.78 -18.00 12.10
N ASP A 88 25.90 -18.18 11.09
CA ASP A 88 24.88 -19.24 11.02
C ASP A 88 23.85 -19.20 12.17
N GLU A 89 23.65 -18.04 12.79
CA GLU A 89 22.63 -17.81 13.81
C GLU A 89 21.31 -17.37 13.17
N LYS A 90 20.19 -17.85 13.73
CA LYS A 90 18.86 -17.50 13.22
C LYS A 90 18.52 -16.06 13.57
N LEU A 91 18.05 -15.31 12.58
CA LEU A 91 17.45 -14.00 12.78
C LEU A 91 16.11 -13.90 12.05
N ILE A 92 15.34 -12.90 12.46
CA ILE A 92 14.12 -12.48 11.79
C ILE A 92 14.48 -11.34 10.85
N TYR A 93 14.05 -11.45 9.60
CA TYR A 93 14.24 -10.49 8.53
C TYR A 93 12.87 -10.02 8.05
N SER A 94 12.71 -8.73 7.80
CA SER A 94 11.53 -8.19 7.14
C SER A 94 11.90 -7.03 6.23
N THR A 95 11.09 -6.81 5.19
CA THR A 95 11.12 -5.60 4.38
C THR A 95 9.99 -4.65 4.74
N ASP A 96 9.38 -4.77 5.94
CA ASP A 96 8.41 -3.79 6.43
C ASP A 96 9.09 -2.52 6.95
N VAL A 97 9.71 -1.84 6.00
CA VAL A 97 10.32 -0.53 6.16
C VAL A 97 9.45 0.45 5.39
N ARG A 98 9.01 1.52 6.02
CA ARG A 98 8.23 2.58 5.38
C ARG A 98 9.10 3.82 5.27
N LEU A 99 9.21 4.37 4.08
CA LEU A 99 9.81 5.68 3.84
C LEU A 99 8.69 6.72 3.84
N ILE A 100 8.90 7.83 4.54
CA ILE A 100 8.00 9.00 4.54
C ILE A 100 8.88 10.23 4.34
N VAL A 101 8.56 11.09 3.39
CA VAL A 101 9.22 12.37 3.20
C VAL A 101 8.32 13.48 3.74
N ARG A 102 8.90 14.44 4.45
CA ARG A 102 8.20 15.64 4.95
C ARG A 102 9.05 16.88 4.73
N SER A 103 8.42 18.04 4.58
CA SER A 103 9.15 19.31 4.62
C SER A 103 9.34 19.81 6.05
N THR A 104 10.37 20.63 6.24
CA THR A 104 10.62 21.37 7.48
C THR A 104 10.99 22.82 7.17
N THR A 105 10.63 23.72 8.08
CA THR A 105 11.09 25.12 8.07
C THR A 105 12.49 25.29 8.67
N ASP A 106 13.05 24.21 9.25
CA ASP A 106 14.40 24.22 9.81
C ASP A 106 15.46 24.41 8.72
N SER A 107 16.59 25.00 9.09
CA SER A 107 17.68 25.27 8.14
C SER A 107 18.46 24.02 7.71
N ILE A 108 18.25 22.89 8.38
CA ILE A 108 18.96 21.64 8.14
C ILE A 108 17.97 20.48 8.21
N GLY A 109 18.16 19.49 7.34
CA GLY A 109 17.37 18.28 7.33
C GLY A 109 17.59 17.41 8.57
N ARG A 110 16.69 16.45 8.76
CA ARG A 110 16.82 15.41 9.79
C ARG A 110 16.16 14.12 9.36
N ILE A 111 16.60 13.02 9.94
CA ILE A 111 16.02 11.69 9.76
C ILE A 111 15.50 11.24 11.13
N VAL A 112 14.25 10.80 11.17
CA VAL A 112 13.64 10.15 12.33
C VAL A 112 13.40 8.69 11.97
N ILE A 113 13.95 7.79 12.76
CA ILE A 113 13.77 6.34 12.62
C ILE A 113 12.93 5.88 13.80
N GLU A 114 11.69 5.54 13.50
CA GLU A 114 10.73 5.00 14.44
C GLU A 114 10.62 3.49 14.24
N LYS A 115 10.87 2.74 15.30
CA LYS A 115 10.77 1.28 15.32
C LYS A 115 9.55 0.90 16.13
N ARG A 116 8.74 -0.05 15.66
CA ARG A 116 7.56 -0.53 16.38
C ARG A 116 7.55 -2.05 16.46
N ALA A 117 6.98 -2.54 17.56
CA ALA A 117 6.75 -3.97 17.78
C ALA A 117 5.64 -4.17 18.82
N GLU A 118 4.99 -5.32 18.76
CA GLU A 118 3.95 -5.74 19.71
C GLU A 118 4.52 -6.46 20.94
N GLY A 119 3.77 -6.41 22.05
CA GLY A 119 4.06 -7.23 23.21
C GLY A 119 2.96 -7.46 24.21
N SER A 120 3.32 -8.22 25.25
CA SER A 120 2.44 -8.61 26.34
C SER A 120 2.08 -7.45 27.26
N ASP A 121 2.93 -6.44 27.28
CA ASP A 121 2.78 -5.17 27.95
C ASP A 121 3.61 -4.13 27.18
N TYR A 122 3.41 -2.85 27.51
CA TYR A 122 4.10 -1.74 26.85
C TYR A 122 5.63 -1.80 26.97
N LEU A 123 6.17 -2.25 28.10
CA LEU A 123 7.63 -2.33 28.30
C LEU A 123 8.22 -3.44 27.43
N ALA A 124 7.59 -4.61 27.39
CA ALA A 124 8.00 -5.71 26.54
C ALA A 124 7.91 -5.34 25.04
N ALA A 125 6.86 -4.62 24.65
CA ALA A 125 6.69 -4.13 23.28
C ALA A 125 7.80 -3.13 22.91
N LYS A 126 8.10 -2.18 23.81
CA LYS A 126 9.18 -1.20 23.63
C LYS A 126 10.57 -1.83 23.58
N ASP A 127 10.86 -2.79 24.45
CA ASP A 127 12.15 -3.50 24.46
C ASP A 127 12.36 -4.25 23.14
N ARG A 128 11.30 -4.86 22.59
CA ARG A 128 11.34 -5.49 21.26
C ARG A 128 11.54 -4.47 20.14
N ALA A 129 10.84 -3.34 20.17
CA ALA A 129 11.02 -2.26 19.21
C ALA A 129 12.46 -1.71 19.23
N GLN A 130 13.06 -1.58 20.42
CA GLN A 130 14.46 -1.19 20.58
C GLN A 130 15.44 -2.24 20.02
N ALA A 131 15.10 -3.53 20.14
CA ALA A 131 15.90 -4.65 19.62
C ALA A 131 15.79 -4.86 18.09
N ILE A 132 15.02 -4.03 17.38
CA ILE A 132 15.03 -4.02 15.91
C ILE A 132 16.32 -3.36 15.44
N ASN A 133 17.09 -4.08 14.63
CA ASN A 133 18.28 -3.59 13.96
C ASN A 133 17.88 -2.94 12.63
N TYR A 134 18.22 -1.67 12.48
CA TYR A 134 17.98 -0.89 11.27
C TYR A 134 19.05 0.19 11.16
N ASP A 135 19.62 0.31 9.97
CA ASP A 135 20.72 1.22 9.68
C ASP A 135 20.45 2.01 8.39
N TYR A 136 21.15 3.14 8.28
CA TYR A 136 21.20 3.96 7.08
C TYR A 136 22.63 4.45 6.86
N ASN A 137 22.94 4.84 5.64
CA ASN A 137 24.22 5.43 5.29
C ASN A 137 24.01 6.74 4.52
N TYR A 138 24.79 7.76 4.85
CA TYR A 138 24.78 9.03 4.13
C TYR A 138 26.18 9.32 3.55
N ASP A 139 26.24 9.49 2.24
CA ASP A 139 27.46 9.91 1.53
C ASP A 139 27.41 11.41 1.22
N SER A 140 28.21 12.17 1.98
CA SER A 140 28.33 13.63 1.80
C SER A 140 28.95 14.05 0.47
N ALA A 141 29.73 13.19 -0.21
CA ALA A 141 30.37 13.55 -1.48
C ALA A 141 29.36 13.57 -2.64
N THR A 142 28.36 12.69 -2.58
CA THR A 142 27.31 12.53 -3.59
C THR A 142 25.95 13.07 -3.12
N SER A 143 25.86 13.53 -1.88
CA SER A 143 24.59 13.87 -1.19
C SER A 143 23.57 12.75 -1.35
N SER A 144 24.00 11.50 -1.12
CA SER A 144 23.16 10.31 -1.26
C SER A 144 22.85 9.69 0.09
N LEU A 145 21.57 9.48 0.37
CA LEU A 145 21.04 8.77 1.52
C LEU A 145 20.60 7.37 1.09
N GLY A 146 21.36 6.37 1.53
CA GLY A 146 21.00 4.96 1.42
C GLY A 146 20.26 4.51 2.67
N LEU A 147 18.99 4.15 2.53
CA LEU A 147 18.16 3.60 3.59
C LEU A 147 18.11 2.08 3.44
N ASN A 148 18.37 1.30 4.50
CA ASN A 148 18.23 -0.15 4.36
C ASN A 148 16.78 -0.50 3.97
N ALA A 149 16.62 -1.37 2.98
CA ALA A 149 15.34 -1.86 2.50
C ALA A 149 14.72 -2.94 3.41
N TYR A 150 15.36 -3.19 4.55
CA TYR A 150 15.06 -4.28 5.46
C TYR A 150 15.38 -3.90 6.90
N LEU A 151 14.74 -4.61 7.81
CA LEU A 151 15.04 -4.65 9.24
C LEU A 151 15.41 -6.08 9.62
N THR A 152 16.19 -6.22 10.69
CA THR A 152 16.43 -7.52 11.32
C THR A 152 16.19 -7.46 12.82
N THR A 153 15.94 -8.60 13.43
CA THR A 153 15.92 -8.73 14.89
C THR A 153 16.26 -10.16 15.29
N ASP A 154 16.72 -10.36 16.51
CA ASP A 154 17.07 -11.69 17.01
C ASP A 154 15.86 -12.62 17.01
N PHE A 155 16.10 -13.91 16.73
CA PHE A 155 15.03 -14.91 16.69
C PHE A 155 14.26 -15.02 18.02
N GLU A 156 14.89 -14.68 19.15
CA GLU A 156 14.27 -14.66 20.48
C GLU A 156 13.11 -13.65 20.59
N ASN A 157 13.12 -12.59 19.77
CA ASN A 157 12.10 -11.55 19.76
C ASN A 157 10.78 -12.01 19.11
N LYS A 158 10.78 -13.15 18.41
CA LYS A 158 9.61 -13.79 17.75
C LYS A 158 8.93 -12.86 16.73
N TYR A 159 7.86 -13.33 16.08
CA TYR A 159 7.03 -12.49 15.21
C TYR A 159 6.03 -11.68 16.04
N ARG A 160 6.21 -10.36 16.06
CA ARG A 160 5.47 -9.40 16.88
C ARG A 160 5.33 -8.07 16.13
N ASP A 161 4.87 -8.16 14.89
CA ASP A 161 4.62 -7.02 13.98
C ASP A 161 5.76 -5.99 13.96
N GLN A 162 6.99 -6.49 13.78
CA GLN A 162 8.15 -5.62 13.73
C GLN A 162 8.17 -4.81 12.44
N GLU A 163 8.10 -3.48 12.58
CA GLU A 163 8.14 -2.53 11.47
C GLU A 163 9.08 -1.35 11.78
N VAL A 164 9.55 -0.69 10.71
CA VAL A 164 10.35 0.54 10.79
C VAL A 164 9.72 1.62 9.92
N GLU A 165 9.47 2.80 10.49
CA GLU A 165 9.13 4.00 9.75
C GLU A 165 10.34 4.96 9.75
N VAL A 166 10.80 5.31 8.54
CA VAL A 166 11.87 6.29 8.33
C VAL A 166 11.25 7.56 7.78
N ILE A 167 11.31 8.62 8.58
CA ILE A 167 10.78 9.93 8.23
C ILE A 167 11.95 10.86 7.91
N VAL A 168 12.06 11.27 6.65
CA VAL A 168 13.07 12.21 6.18
C VAL A 168 12.47 13.60 6.10
N TYR A 169 12.94 14.50 6.97
CA TYR A 169 12.55 15.91 6.93
C TYR A 169 13.55 16.71 6.10
N LEU A 170 13.06 17.38 5.07
CA LEU A 170 13.86 18.18 4.15
C LEU A 170 13.52 19.67 4.25
N PRO A 171 14.51 20.57 4.32
CA PRO A 171 14.26 22.00 4.34
C PRO A 171 13.54 22.48 3.09
N ILE A 172 12.58 23.39 3.26
CA ILE A 172 11.92 24.04 2.11
C ILE A 172 12.97 24.65 1.18
N GLY A 173 12.79 24.41 -0.12
CA GLY A 173 13.69 24.83 -1.19
C GLY A 173 14.91 23.94 -1.43
N SER A 174 15.08 22.82 -0.70
CA SER A 174 15.97 21.75 -1.15
C SER A 174 15.36 21.00 -2.34
N VAL A 175 16.16 20.19 -3.02
CA VAL A 175 15.72 19.29 -4.10
C VAL A 175 15.84 17.85 -3.63
N LEU A 176 14.82 17.05 -3.89
CA LEU A 176 14.80 15.61 -3.68
C LEU A 176 14.88 14.91 -5.04
N TYR A 177 15.70 13.89 -5.12
CA TYR A 177 15.67 12.86 -6.14
C TYR A 177 15.50 11.51 -5.43
N ALA A 178 14.43 10.78 -5.73
CA ALA A 178 14.18 9.46 -5.17
C ALA A 178 14.40 8.40 -6.25
N ASP A 179 15.26 7.42 -6.00
CA ASP A 179 15.49 6.31 -6.93
C ASP A 179 14.20 5.48 -7.09
N ASP A 180 13.99 4.87 -8.26
CA ASP A 180 12.82 4.03 -8.61
C ASP A 180 12.53 2.95 -7.55
N ASN A 181 13.58 2.39 -6.95
CA ASN A 181 13.45 1.35 -5.93
C ASN A 181 12.81 1.81 -4.62
N THR A 182 12.61 3.12 -4.44
CA THR A 182 11.90 3.70 -3.31
C THR A 182 10.38 3.53 -3.42
N TYR A 183 9.82 3.32 -4.63
CA TYR A 183 8.37 3.28 -4.92
C TYR A 183 7.59 2.45 -3.90
N SER A 184 8.00 1.19 -3.70
CA SER A 184 7.26 0.28 -2.81
C SER A 184 7.30 0.69 -1.34
N PHE A 185 8.31 1.46 -0.93
CA PHE A 185 8.56 1.83 0.47
C PHE A 185 7.85 3.11 0.90
N HIS A 186 7.54 4.01 -0.04
CA HIS A 186 6.80 5.25 0.24
C HIS A 186 5.38 5.26 -0.33
N ARG A 187 4.88 4.09 -0.74
CA ARG A 187 3.45 3.93 -1.06
C ARG A 187 2.60 4.09 0.21
N ASN A 188 2.24 5.32 0.50
CA ASN A 188 1.63 5.75 1.74
C ASN A 188 0.24 6.36 1.50
N ASP A 189 -0.67 6.13 2.44
CA ASP A 189 -1.93 6.83 2.51
C ASP A 189 -1.73 8.25 3.06
N SER A 190 -2.70 9.15 2.79
CA SER A 190 -2.62 10.57 3.14
C SER A 190 -2.41 10.86 4.63
N TYR A 191 -2.80 9.95 5.53
CA TYR A 191 -2.60 10.14 6.98
C TYR A 191 -1.12 10.18 7.40
N TYR A 192 -0.23 9.58 6.60
CA TYR A 192 1.22 9.64 6.83
C TYR A 192 1.80 11.03 6.56
N ARG A 193 1.06 11.90 5.85
CA ARG A 193 1.53 13.22 5.42
C ARG A 193 2.87 13.11 4.67
N ASP A 194 2.96 12.12 3.81
CA ASP A 194 4.08 11.97 2.89
C ASP A 194 3.91 13.00 1.77
N ILE A 195 4.98 13.73 1.44
CA ILE A 195 4.99 14.73 0.37
C ILE A 195 5.57 14.18 -0.94
N LEU A 196 6.11 12.95 -0.91
CA LEU A 196 6.58 12.25 -2.10
C LEU A 196 5.40 11.47 -2.69
N ASP A 197 4.88 11.95 -3.82
CA ASP A 197 3.76 11.29 -4.50
C ASP A 197 4.23 10.07 -5.29
N ASN A 198 3.40 9.02 -5.31
CA ASN A 198 3.71 7.81 -6.10
C ASN A 198 3.86 8.17 -7.59
N GLY A 199 4.95 7.71 -8.22
CA GLY A 199 5.25 8.00 -9.61
C GLY A 199 6.12 9.25 -9.81
N ASP A 200 6.54 9.93 -8.75
CA ASP A 200 7.53 11.03 -8.79
C ASP A 200 8.98 10.57 -8.56
N GLU A 201 9.22 9.26 -8.49
CA GLU A 201 10.56 8.69 -8.54
C GLU A 201 11.28 9.04 -9.84
N GLU A 202 12.61 9.06 -9.80
CA GLU A 202 13.49 9.43 -10.91
C GLU A 202 13.26 10.86 -11.44
N LYS A 203 12.66 11.74 -10.62
CA LYS A 203 12.46 13.16 -10.93
C LYS A 203 13.16 14.05 -9.91
N TYR A 204 13.54 15.24 -10.34
CA TYR A 204 14.01 16.29 -9.45
C TYR A 204 12.83 17.10 -8.92
N LEU A 205 12.57 16.97 -7.63
CA LEU A 205 11.45 17.57 -6.92
C LEU A 205 11.94 18.67 -5.99
N ILE A 206 11.51 19.91 -6.19
CA ILE A 206 11.75 20.95 -5.20
C ILE A 206 10.79 20.79 -4.03
N ILE A 207 11.33 20.88 -2.81
CA ILE A 207 10.56 20.76 -1.57
C ILE A 207 9.86 22.08 -1.26
N GLU A 208 8.54 22.01 -1.10
CA GLU A 208 7.67 23.13 -0.71
C GLU A 208 7.02 22.86 0.65
N ASP A 209 6.29 23.83 1.19
CA ASP A 209 5.58 23.65 2.46
C ASP A 209 4.43 22.64 2.27
N GLY A 210 4.56 21.46 2.88
CA GLY A 210 3.60 20.36 2.76
C GLY A 210 3.47 19.68 1.39
N ALA A 211 4.35 19.97 0.41
CA ALA A 211 4.24 19.41 -0.93
C ALA A 211 5.61 19.32 -1.63
N THR A 212 5.63 18.64 -2.77
CA THR A 212 6.74 18.67 -3.72
C THR A 212 6.29 19.26 -5.04
N ARG A 213 7.21 19.87 -5.78
CA ARG A 213 6.98 20.32 -7.15
C ARG A 213 8.08 19.82 -8.06
N CYS A 214 7.70 19.20 -9.15
CA CYS A 214 8.64 18.71 -10.14
C CYS A 214 9.29 19.86 -10.93
N LEU A 215 10.62 19.83 -11.07
CA LEU A 215 11.38 20.84 -11.81
C LEU A 215 11.41 20.59 -13.32
N GLU A 216 11.57 19.33 -13.72
CA GLU A 216 11.71 18.91 -15.13
C GLU A 216 10.72 17.77 -15.44
N CYS A 217 9.45 17.97 -15.13
CA CYS A 217 8.43 17.00 -15.52
C CYS A 217 8.16 17.12 -17.02
N PRO A 218 8.11 16.00 -17.76
CA PRO A 218 7.51 16.00 -19.08
C PRO A 218 6.15 16.67 -18.97
N GLU A 219 5.81 17.57 -19.89
CA GLU A 219 4.44 18.09 -19.94
C GLU A 219 3.52 16.88 -20.00
N LYS A 220 2.65 16.75 -18.99
CA LYS A 220 1.55 15.80 -19.04
C LYS A 220 0.72 16.22 -20.24
N THR A 221 0.93 15.62 -21.40
CA THR A 221 -0.18 15.43 -22.34
C THR A 221 -1.25 14.77 -21.49
N SER A 222 -2.32 15.49 -21.23
CA SER A 222 -3.51 14.97 -20.59
C SER A 222 -4.09 13.88 -21.49
N GLU A 223 -3.47 12.71 -21.48
CA GLU A 223 -4.18 11.46 -21.62
C GLU A 223 -4.92 11.32 -20.27
N GLU A 224 -5.98 12.11 -20.15
CA GLU A 224 -7.14 11.67 -19.39
C GLU A 224 -7.42 10.26 -19.90
N TRP A 225 -7.33 9.30 -19.01
CA TRP A 225 -7.86 7.97 -19.24
C TRP A 225 -9.38 8.13 -19.27
N GLU A 226 -9.90 8.65 -20.38
CA GLU A 226 -11.26 8.33 -20.80
C GLU A 226 -11.19 6.88 -21.27
N ASP A 227 -11.76 5.99 -20.48
CA ASP A 227 -12.25 4.70 -20.96
C ASP A 227 -13.25 4.97 -22.09
N ASP A 228 -12.75 5.26 -23.30
CA ASP A 228 -13.58 5.29 -24.49
C ASP A 228 -13.28 4.08 -25.35
N TRP A 229 -14.29 3.22 -25.42
CA TRP A 229 -14.36 2.10 -26.32
C TRP A 229 -14.48 2.66 -27.74
N THR A 230 -13.36 3.04 -28.35
CA THR A 230 -13.33 3.24 -29.80
C THR A 230 -13.57 1.90 -30.47
N ASP A 231 -14.83 1.66 -30.87
CA ASP A 231 -15.19 0.61 -31.80
C ASP A 231 -14.40 0.82 -33.10
N LYS A 232 -13.99 -0.29 -33.73
CA LYS A 232 -13.03 -0.33 -34.85
C LYS A 232 -13.48 0.33 -36.15
N ASP A 233 -14.59 1.05 -36.15
CA ASP A 233 -15.25 1.61 -37.34
C ASP A 233 -15.44 3.14 -37.24
N GLY A 234 -14.47 3.85 -36.64
CA GLY A 234 -14.29 5.30 -36.83
C GLY A 234 -15.38 6.22 -36.25
N GLY A 235 -16.32 5.69 -35.48
CA GLY A 235 -17.40 6.44 -34.84
C GLY A 235 -17.20 6.68 -33.34
N VAL A 236 -17.93 7.66 -32.80
CA VAL A 236 -18.04 7.94 -31.36
C VAL A 236 -19.24 7.17 -30.80
N TYR A 237 -19.04 6.40 -29.73
CA TYR A 237 -20.12 5.66 -29.07
C TYR A 237 -20.09 5.89 -27.55
N ILE A 238 -21.06 6.66 -27.05
CA ILE A 238 -21.22 6.94 -25.62
C ILE A 238 -22.42 6.15 -25.13
N LYS A 239 -22.24 5.36 -24.07
CA LYS A 239 -23.33 4.59 -23.44
C LYS A 239 -23.28 4.70 -21.91
N ASN A 240 -24.42 4.89 -21.27
CA ASN A 240 -24.52 4.85 -19.81
C ASN A 240 -24.99 3.47 -19.27
N GLU A 241 -24.94 3.30 -17.95
CA GLU A 241 -25.36 2.05 -17.28
C GLU A 241 -26.87 1.77 -17.41
N ASN A 242 -27.69 2.79 -17.68
CA ASN A 242 -29.15 2.69 -17.84
C ASN A 242 -29.56 2.22 -19.25
N GLY A 243 -28.62 2.14 -20.19
CA GLY A 243 -28.88 1.71 -21.56
C GLY A 243 -29.12 2.85 -22.55
N GLU A 244 -29.01 4.11 -22.10
CA GLU A 244 -28.97 5.28 -22.98
C GLU A 244 -27.69 5.27 -23.79
N TYR A 245 -27.78 5.67 -25.06
CA TYR A 245 -26.58 5.84 -25.87
C TYR A 245 -26.69 6.95 -26.91
N ILE A 246 -25.53 7.46 -27.28
CA ILE A 246 -25.29 8.35 -28.41
C ILE A 246 -24.26 7.65 -29.29
N LYS A 247 -24.60 7.40 -30.55
CA LYS A 247 -23.70 6.86 -31.57
C LYS A 247 -23.58 7.86 -32.71
N ILE A 248 -22.34 8.19 -33.09
CA ILE A 248 -22.04 8.98 -34.29
C ILE A 248 -21.06 8.16 -35.12
N ASP A 249 -21.47 7.73 -36.31
CA ASP A 249 -20.63 6.96 -37.23
C ASP A 249 -20.81 7.46 -38.67
N GLU A 250 -20.24 6.74 -39.65
CA GLU A 250 -20.40 7.05 -41.08
C GLU A 250 -21.87 6.99 -41.54
N ASP A 251 -22.74 6.28 -40.81
CA ASP A 251 -24.17 6.17 -41.13
C ASP A 251 -25.02 7.30 -40.49
N GLY A 252 -24.42 8.16 -39.65
CA GLY A 252 -25.10 9.32 -39.04
C GLY A 252 -25.10 9.35 -37.51
N LEU A 253 -26.01 10.15 -36.92
CA LEU A 253 -26.22 10.28 -35.48
C LEU A 253 -27.42 9.44 -35.04
N LYS A 254 -27.24 8.60 -34.02
CA LYS A 254 -28.31 7.83 -33.36
C LYS A 254 -28.28 8.09 -31.86
N ILE A 255 -29.40 8.53 -31.31
CA ILE A 255 -29.59 8.74 -29.87
C ILE A 255 -30.74 7.84 -29.42
N GLN A 256 -30.56 7.15 -28.30
CA GLN A 256 -31.62 6.39 -27.65
C GLN A 256 -31.63 6.65 -26.15
N ASP A 257 -32.82 6.91 -25.61
CA ASP A 257 -33.04 7.06 -24.17
C ASP A 257 -33.39 5.71 -23.50
N ASP A 258 -33.39 5.66 -22.17
CA ASP A 258 -33.75 4.49 -21.37
C ASP A 258 -35.22 4.06 -21.57
N ASP A 259 -36.11 5.02 -21.83
CA ASP A 259 -37.51 4.80 -22.19
C ASP A 259 -37.68 4.17 -23.61
N GLY A 260 -36.61 4.20 -24.41
CA GLY A 260 -36.53 3.59 -25.73
C GLY A 260 -37.04 4.48 -26.86
N ASP A 261 -37.16 5.77 -26.60
CA ASP A 261 -37.30 6.82 -27.60
C ASP A 261 -36.00 6.96 -28.40
N LYS A 262 -36.11 7.27 -29.69
CA LYS A 262 -34.98 7.30 -30.61
C LYS A 262 -35.00 8.55 -31.48
N LEU A 263 -33.81 9.09 -31.72
CA LEU A 263 -33.57 10.11 -32.72
C LEU A 263 -32.45 9.63 -33.65
N ILE A 264 -32.74 9.62 -34.95
CA ILE A 264 -31.81 9.23 -36.01
C ILE A 264 -31.67 10.40 -36.97
N ILE A 265 -30.43 10.80 -37.25
CA ILE A 265 -30.10 11.81 -38.26
C ILE A 265 -29.08 11.20 -39.22
N ASP A 266 -29.46 11.03 -40.48
CA ASP A 266 -28.64 10.44 -41.52
C ASP A 266 -28.84 11.18 -42.87
N GLU A 267 -28.31 10.62 -43.96
CA GLU A 267 -28.46 11.19 -45.30
C GLU A 267 -29.92 11.22 -45.80
N ASP A 268 -30.80 10.38 -45.25
CA ASP A 268 -32.21 10.28 -45.63
C ASP A 268 -33.11 11.24 -44.83
N GLY A 269 -32.63 11.79 -43.71
CA GLY A 269 -33.26 12.90 -43.00
C GLY A 269 -33.16 12.81 -41.48
N ILE A 270 -34.23 13.26 -40.80
CA ILE A 270 -34.37 13.18 -39.33
C ILE A 270 -35.58 12.29 -39.03
N GLU A 271 -35.36 11.19 -38.32
CA GLU A 271 -36.39 10.30 -37.80
C GLU A 271 -36.45 10.39 -36.27
N ILE A 272 -37.66 10.49 -35.72
CA ILE A 272 -37.90 10.55 -34.28
C ILE A 272 -38.99 9.54 -33.95
N GLU A 273 -38.66 8.53 -33.14
CA GLU A 273 -39.60 7.55 -32.61
C GLU A 273 -39.79 7.82 -31.11
N SER A 274 -41.02 8.07 -30.67
CA SER A 274 -41.38 8.07 -29.24
C SER A 274 -42.36 6.94 -28.94
N LYS A 275 -42.19 6.29 -27.78
CA LYS A 275 -43.10 5.24 -27.30
C LYS A 275 -44.29 5.79 -26.53
N ASP A 276 -44.25 7.04 -26.05
CA ASP A 276 -45.41 7.66 -25.40
C ASP A 276 -46.25 8.45 -26.43
N PRO A 277 -47.50 8.06 -26.68
CA PRO A 277 -48.37 8.78 -27.60
C PRO A 277 -48.74 10.21 -27.15
N ASN A 278 -48.38 10.62 -25.93
CA ASN A 278 -48.59 11.98 -25.42
C ASN A 278 -47.35 12.88 -25.50
N ASP A 279 -46.22 12.39 -26.02
CA ASP A 279 -45.03 13.21 -26.14
C ASP A 279 -45.16 14.29 -27.20
N SER A 280 -44.63 15.47 -26.87
CA SER A 280 -44.62 16.62 -27.77
C SER A 280 -43.21 16.89 -28.29
N ILE A 281 -43.02 16.80 -29.60
CA ILE A 281 -41.76 17.13 -30.26
C ILE A 281 -41.75 18.63 -30.59
N ASN A 282 -40.78 19.38 -30.06
CA ASN A 282 -40.59 20.80 -30.37
C ASN A 282 -39.32 21.00 -31.20
N ILE A 283 -39.48 21.28 -32.49
CA ILE A 283 -38.35 21.58 -33.39
C ILE A 283 -38.21 23.10 -33.54
N LYS A 284 -37.04 23.64 -33.18
CA LYS A 284 -36.67 25.04 -33.48
C LYS A 284 -35.54 25.06 -34.50
N ILE A 285 -35.84 25.55 -35.69
CA ILE A 285 -34.85 25.81 -36.75
C ILE A 285 -34.56 27.32 -36.69
N GLY A 286 -33.28 27.68 -36.47
CA GLY A 286 -32.85 29.08 -36.45
C GLY A 286 -32.77 29.69 -37.86
N ASN A 287 -32.96 31.00 -37.95
CA ASN A 287 -32.48 31.81 -39.08
C ASN A 287 -31.04 32.25 -38.83
#